data_AF-A0A022QPN6-F1
#
_entry.id   AF-A0A022QPN6-F1
#
_cell.length_a   1.000
_cell.length_b   1.000
_cell.length_c   1.000
_cell.angle_alpha   90.00
_cell.angle_beta   90.00
_cell.angle_gamma   90.00
#
_symmetry.space_group_name_H-M   'P 1'
#
loop_
_entity.id
_entity.type
_entity.pdbx_description
1 polymer ?
#
loop_
_entity_poly.entity_id
_entity_poly.type
_entity_poly.pdbx_seq_one_letter_code
_entity_poly.pdbx_strand_id
1 'polypeptide(L)'
;MDSFNEWIELEKNDLDELVTAYSFSNDNNNSNNSDDERLKRLVEKGINHFEEYCKKRGEIIMDQNDIYDATSFMCPVWGNSFGNAFLWFGGCRPSLFIRLVYSVGGSEFDQHLSDQLHTRRGGDGIITRGNLADISGQQLHMVNALHCRTMKEEHKISSKMATLQEQIADKPLAVIAKNAEPVGEWSEEVERAMKAHSVSLGGILAEADRLRLSTFKELMAILTPPQAVDLLIATKKLHISMR
;
A
#
# COMPACT_ATOMS: atom_id res chain seq x y z
N MET A 1 -10.96 -6.73 -13.94
CA MET A 1 -10.61 -5.40 -14.48
C MET A 1 -11.43 -4.29 -13.82
N ASP A 2 -12.75 -4.44 -13.72
CA ASP A 2 -13.65 -3.42 -13.15
C ASP A 2 -13.36 -3.07 -11.68
N SER A 3 -13.05 -4.08 -10.86
CA SER A 3 -12.78 -3.90 -9.42
C SER A 3 -11.60 -2.95 -9.11
N PHE A 4 -10.60 -2.80 -9.99
CA PHE A 4 -9.47 -1.89 -9.74
C PHE A 4 -9.82 -0.43 -10.06
N ASN A 5 -10.55 -0.18 -11.15
CA ASN A 5 -10.96 1.17 -11.49
C ASN A 5 -11.98 1.71 -10.47
N GLU A 6 -12.89 0.86 -10.01
CA GLU A 6 -13.79 1.15 -8.89
C GLU A 6 -13.02 1.51 -7.61
N TRP A 7 -11.95 0.76 -7.29
CA TRP A 7 -11.07 1.07 -6.17
C TRP A 7 -10.43 2.45 -6.28
N ILE A 8 -9.91 2.82 -7.46
CA ILE A 8 -9.28 4.12 -7.66
C ILE A 8 -10.28 5.28 -7.53
N GLU A 9 -11.48 5.13 -8.09
CA GLU A 9 -12.53 6.15 -7.93
C GLU A 9 -12.98 6.30 -6.47
N LEU A 10 -13.08 5.18 -5.74
CA LEU A 10 -13.30 5.22 -4.29
C LEU A 10 -12.17 5.97 -3.56
N GLU A 11 -10.91 5.71 -3.92
CA GLU A 11 -9.77 6.39 -3.30
C GLU A 11 -9.75 7.90 -3.54
N LYS A 12 -10.17 8.36 -4.72
CA LYS A 12 -10.30 9.80 -5.03
C LYS A 12 -11.38 10.47 -4.19
N ASN A 13 -12.55 9.84 -4.09
CA ASN A 13 -13.65 10.36 -3.27
C ASN A 13 -13.26 10.44 -1.78
N ASP A 14 -12.57 9.41 -1.28
CA ASP A 14 -12.04 9.42 0.09
C ASP A 14 -11.01 10.52 0.29
N LEU A 15 -10.15 10.77 -0.70
CA LEU A 15 -9.12 11.82 -0.62
C LEU A 15 -9.75 13.22 -0.48
N ASP A 16 -10.79 13.52 -1.27
CA ASP A 16 -11.48 14.81 -1.19
C ASP A 16 -12.15 15.01 0.19
N GLU A 17 -12.75 13.95 0.74
CA GLU A 17 -13.33 13.98 2.09
C GLU A 17 -12.27 14.17 3.18
N LEU A 18 -11.15 13.45 3.10
CA LEU A 18 -10.02 13.56 4.03
C LEU A 18 -9.43 14.97 4.02
N VAL A 19 -9.14 15.53 2.84
CA VAL A 19 -8.56 16.88 2.71
C VAL A 19 -9.52 17.93 3.26
N THR A 20 -10.81 17.81 2.94
CA THR A 20 -11.83 18.75 3.43
C THR A 20 -11.92 18.71 4.95
N ALA A 21 -12.02 17.52 5.53
CA ALA A 21 -12.12 17.34 6.97
C ALA A 21 -10.86 17.80 7.71
N TYR A 22 -9.68 17.60 7.11
CA TYR A 22 -8.40 18.00 7.66
C TYR A 22 -8.23 19.53 7.67
N SER A 23 -8.56 20.22 6.57
CA SER A 23 -8.52 21.69 6.51
C SER A 23 -9.47 22.33 7.53
N PHE A 24 -10.71 21.82 7.63
CA PHE A 24 -11.68 22.30 8.63
C PHE A 24 -11.20 22.12 10.08
N SER A 25 -10.43 21.06 10.36
CA SER A 25 -9.87 20.82 11.69
C SER A 25 -8.76 21.81 12.05
N ASN A 26 -7.99 22.26 11.05
CA ASN A 26 -6.91 23.23 11.26
C ASN A 26 -7.42 24.67 11.40
N ASP A 27 -8.53 25.01 10.76
CA ASP A 27 -9.12 26.36 10.85
C ASP A 27 -9.81 26.62 12.20
N ASN A 28 -10.29 25.57 12.88
CA ASN A 28 -10.94 25.68 14.18
C ASN A 28 -9.91 25.63 15.32
N ASN A 29 -9.47 26.80 15.80
CA ASN A 29 -8.53 26.96 16.93
C ASN A 29 -8.92 26.28 18.26
N ASN A 30 -10.11 25.69 18.36
CA ASN A 30 -10.53 24.85 19.48
C ASN A 30 -10.66 23.40 19.00
N SER A 31 -9.67 22.56 19.34
CA SER A 31 -9.77 21.10 19.23
C SER A 31 -10.95 20.64 20.10
N ASN A 32 -12.08 20.40 19.45
CA ASN A 32 -13.26 19.84 20.09
C ASN A 32 -13.18 18.31 19.92
N ASN A 33 -13.53 17.55 20.97
CA ASN A 33 -13.67 16.08 20.90
C ASN A 33 -14.46 15.58 19.68
N SER A 34 -15.37 16.41 19.14
CA SER A 34 -16.15 16.11 17.93
C SER A 34 -15.31 16.00 16.66
N ASP A 35 -14.25 16.80 16.53
CA ASP A 35 -13.39 16.83 15.34
C ASP A 35 -12.47 15.61 15.34
N ASP A 36 -11.87 15.27 16.48
CA ASP A 36 -11.07 14.06 16.67
C ASP A 36 -11.89 12.79 16.39
N GLU A 37 -13.14 12.74 16.87
CA GLU A 37 -14.07 11.63 16.57
C GLU A 37 -14.45 11.58 15.08
N ARG A 38 -14.53 12.73 14.39
CA ARG A 38 -14.74 12.75 12.93
C ARG A 38 -13.53 12.21 12.19
N LEU A 39 -12.33 12.66 12.53
CA LEU A 39 -11.07 12.19 11.91
C LEU A 39 -10.88 10.69 12.15
N LYS A 40 -11.16 10.21 13.37
CA LYS A 40 -11.12 8.79 13.70
C LYS A 40 -12.05 7.95 12.81
N ARG A 41 -13.29 8.39 12.59
CA ARG A 41 -14.22 7.72 11.67
C ARG A 41 -13.69 7.67 10.24
N LEU A 42 -13.01 8.72 9.78
CA LEU A 42 -12.39 8.74 8.44
C LEU A 42 -11.21 7.76 8.34
N VAL A 43 -10.39 7.65 9.39
CA VAL A 43 -9.32 6.65 9.46
C VAL A 43 -9.88 5.24 9.41
N GLU A 44 -10.90 4.95 10.22
CA GLU A 44 -11.60 3.66 10.23
C GLU A 44 -12.21 3.33 8.86
N LYS A 45 -12.83 4.33 8.20
CA LYS A 45 -13.35 4.19 6.84
C LYS A 45 -12.25 3.82 5.85
N GLY A 46 -11.11 4.51 5.86
CA GLY A 46 -9.97 4.22 4.99
C GLY A 46 -9.39 2.81 5.21
N ILE A 47 -9.30 2.37 6.47
CA ILE A 47 -8.88 1.00 6.81
C ILE A 47 -9.86 -0.03 6.25
N ASN A 48 -11.17 0.18 6.45
CA ASN A 48 -12.20 -0.74 5.99
C ASN A 48 -12.22 -0.87 4.46
N HIS A 49 -12.09 0.25 3.75
CA HIS A 49 -11.99 0.25 2.30
C HIS A 49 -10.77 -0.56 1.81
N PHE A 50 -9.60 -0.36 2.42
CA PHE A 50 -8.40 -1.11 2.05
C PHE A 50 -8.52 -2.61 2.37
N GLU A 51 -9.13 -2.96 3.50
CA GLU A 51 -9.44 -4.34 3.86
C GLU A 51 -10.40 -5.01 2.87
N GLU A 52 -11.47 -4.30 2.48
CA GLU A 52 -12.44 -4.80 1.51
C GLU A 52 -11.79 -5.02 0.14
N TYR A 53 -10.93 -4.11 -0.29
CA TYR A 53 -10.14 -4.28 -1.52
C TYR A 53 -9.24 -5.52 -1.46
N CYS A 54 -8.47 -5.69 -0.38
CA CYS A 54 -7.63 -6.88 -0.20
C CYS A 54 -8.46 -8.17 -0.15
N LYS A 55 -9.64 -8.14 0.47
CA LYS A 55 -10.54 -9.29 0.53
C LYS A 55 -11.07 -9.67 -0.86
N LYS A 56 -11.63 -8.71 -1.61
CA LYS A 56 -12.11 -8.93 -2.99
C LYS A 56 -10.99 -9.45 -3.89
N ARG A 57 -9.79 -8.88 -3.76
CA ARG A 57 -8.62 -9.37 -4.50
C ARG A 57 -8.26 -10.80 -4.12
N GLY A 58 -8.31 -11.15 -2.84
CA GLY A 58 -8.08 -12.52 -2.35
C GLY A 58 -9.10 -13.53 -2.89
N GLU A 59 -10.38 -13.16 -2.93
CA GLU A 59 -11.45 -14.01 -3.49
C GLU A 59 -11.21 -14.31 -4.97
N ILE A 60 -10.80 -13.31 -5.77
CA ILE A 60 -10.45 -13.48 -7.18
C ILE A 60 -9.25 -14.43 -7.33
N ILE A 61 -8.20 -14.26 -6.53
CA ILE A 61 -7.01 -15.12 -6.59
C ILE A 61 -7.32 -16.59 -6.24
N MET A 62 -8.30 -16.81 -5.36
CA MET A 62 -8.68 -18.16 -4.90
C MET A 62 -9.71 -18.84 -5.81
N ASP A 63 -10.32 -18.13 -6.76
CA ASP A 63 -11.23 -18.72 -7.73
C ASP A 63 -10.42 -19.60 -8.71
N GLN A 64 -10.54 -20.92 -8.56
CA GLN A 64 -9.74 -21.91 -9.28
C GLN A 64 -10.16 -22.11 -10.75
N ASN A 65 -11.21 -21.40 -11.18
CA ASN A 65 -11.78 -21.51 -12.51
C ASN A 65 -10.97 -20.72 -13.56
N ASP A 66 -10.15 -19.75 -13.18
CA ASP A 66 -9.30 -18.99 -14.11
C ASP A 66 -7.81 -19.12 -13.75
N ILE A 67 -7.00 -19.54 -14.73
CA ILE A 67 -5.57 -19.82 -14.56
C ILE A 67 -4.76 -18.52 -14.43
N TYR A 68 -5.30 -17.37 -14.87
CA TYR A 68 -4.55 -16.15 -15.13
C TYR A 68 -4.73 -15.02 -14.10
N ASP A 69 -5.53 -15.22 -13.05
CA ASP A 69 -5.93 -14.12 -12.17
C ASP A 69 -4.78 -13.61 -11.27
N ALA A 70 -3.97 -14.50 -10.70
CA ALA A 70 -2.82 -14.09 -9.90
C ALA A 70 -1.76 -13.33 -10.74
N THR A 71 -1.48 -13.79 -11.96
CA THR A 71 -0.55 -13.14 -12.89
C THR A 71 -1.01 -11.75 -13.33
N SER A 72 -2.32 -11.55 -13.48
CA SER A 72 -2.90 -10.27 -13.89
C SER A 72 -2.66 -9.15 -12.86
N PHE A 73 -2.61 -9.49 -11.57
CA PHE A 73 -2.22 -8.54 -10.53
C PHE A 73 -0.71 -8.26 -10.50
N MET A 74 0.12 -9.21 -10.94
CA MET A 74 1.58 -9.05 -10.95
C MET A 74 2.07 -8.17 -12.10
N CYS A 75 1.35 -8.17 -13.22
CA CYS A 75 1.60 -7.30 -14.37
C CYS A 75 0.30 -6.63 -14.81
N PRO A 76 -0.17 -5.61 -14.06
CA PRO A 76 -1.45 -5.01 -14.32
C PRO A 76 -1.43 -4.19 -15.61
N VAL A 77 -2.36 -4.49 -16.51
CA VAL A 77 -2.58 -3.75 -17.77
C VAL A 77 -3.12 -2.34 -17.56
N TRP A 78 -3.57 -2.03 -16.34
CA TRP A 78 -4.20 -0.75 -16.00
C TRP A 78 -3.24 0.26 -15.39
N GLY A 79 -1.98 -0.09 -15.12
CA GLY A 79 -0.97 0.85 -14.61
C GLY A 79 -0.11 1.44 -15.72
N ASN A 80 0.46 2.63 -15.49
CA ASN A 80 1.50 3.15 -16.37
C ASN A 80 2.84 2.39 -16.16
N SER A 81 3.75 2.50 -17.11
CA SER A 81 5.04 1.80 -17.06
C SER A 81 5.88 2.12 -15.82
N PHE A 82 5.80 3.35 -15.31
CA PHE A 82 6.52 3.78 -14.11
C PHE A 82 5.93 3.13 -12.87
N GLY A 83 4.63 3.27 -12.62
CA GLY A 83 3.93 2.64 -11.51
C GLY A 83 4.13 1.13 -11.50
N ASN A 84 4.04 0.48 -12.68
CA ASN A 84 4.29 -0.95 -12.83
C ASN A 84 5.71 -1.36 -12.45
N ALA A 85 6.72 -0.54 -12.73
CA ALA A 85 8.11 -0.83 -12.38
C ALA A 85 8.36 -0.82 -10.85
N PHE A 86 7.49 -0.15 -10.07
CA PHE A 86 7.60 -0.08 -8.61
C PHE A 86 6.63 -1.01 -7.87
N LEU A 87 5.87 -1.85 -8.59
CA LEU A 87 5.03 -2.86 -7.95
C LEU A 87 5.88 -3.95 -7.28
N TRP A 88 5.52 -4.28 -6.06
CA TRP A 88 6.11 -5.37 -5.29
C TRP A 88 5.07 -6.43 -5.04
N PHE A 89 4.92 -7.42 -5.92
CA PHE A 89 3.88 -8.47 -5.79
C PHE A 89 2.46 -7.86 -5.79
N GLY A 90 2.07 -7.24 -6.90
CA GLY A 90 0.71 -6.74 -7.16
C GLY A 90 0.25 -5.52 -6.37
N GLY A 91 1.17 -4.79 -5.74
CA GLY A 91 0.87 -3.53 -5.05
C GLY A 91 2.13 -2.86 -4.51
N CYS A 92 1.99 -1.85 -3.65
CA CYS A 92 3.14 -1.21 -3.01
C CYS A 92 3.87 -2.18 -2.06
N ARG A 93 5.15 -1.91 -1.79
CA ARG A 93 5.89 -2.58 -0.73
C ARG A 93 5.43 -2.04 0.64
N PRO A 94 5.05 -2.87 1.63
CA PRO A 94 4.49 -2.43 2.91
C PRO A 94 5.31 -1.38 3.68
N SER A 95 6.65 -1.45 3.63
CA SER A 95 7.57 -0.49 4.23
C SER A 95 7.46 0.91 3.63
N LEU A 96 6.84 1.07 2.45
CA LEU A 96 6.55 2.37 1.87
C LEU A 96 5.62 3.21 2.77
N PHE A 97 4.60 2.60 3.38
CA PHE A 97 3.70 3.31 4.31
C PHE A 97 4.48 3.93 5.47
N ILE A 98 5.46 3.19 5.98
CA ILE A 98 6.29 3.63 7.10
C ILE A 98 7.31 4.69 6.65
N ARG A 99 7.90 4.52 5.46
CA ARG A 99 8.81 5.52 4.90
C ARG A 99 8.12 6.84 4.61
N LEU A 100 6.84 6.82 4.26
CA LEU A 100 6.03 8.03 4.11
C LEU A 100 5.91 8.81 5.41
N VAL A 101 5.78 8.13 6.57
CA VAL A 101 5.80 8.82 7.88
C VAL A 101 7.09 9.60 8.06
N TYR A 102 8.25 8.99 7.74
CA TYR A 102 9.54 9.67 7.88
C TYR A 102 9.71 10.82 6.88
N SER A 103 9.32 10.61 5.62
CA SER A 103 9.52 11.62 4.58
C SER A 103 8.56 12.79 4.70
N VAL A 104 7.27 12.53 4.93
CA VAL A 104 6.26 13.58 5.08
C VAL A 104 6.46 14.29 6.42
N GLY A 105 6.57 13.54 7.53
CA GLY A 105 6.80 14.14 8.84
C GLY A 105 8.11 14.95 8.91
N GLY A 106 9.18 14.48 8.26
CA GLY A 106 10.43 15.25 8.15
C GLY A 106 10.28 16.55 7.36
N SER A 107 9.62 16.48 6.19
CA SER A 107 9.36 17.67 5.37
C SER A 107 8.49 18.70 6.08
N GLU A 108 7.44 18.26 6.78
CA GLU A 108 6.54 19.13 7.53
C GLU A 108 7.24 19.73 8.75
N PHE A 109 8.07 18.95 9.44
CA PHE A 109 8.90 19.46 10.54
C PHE A 109 9.84 20.55 10.07
N ASP A 110 10.52 20.36 8.94
CA ASP A 110 11.42 21.35 8.35
C ASP A 110 10.69 22.64 7.94
N GLN A 111 9.45 22.51 7.41
CA GLN A 111 8.58 23.65 7.10
C GLN A 111 8.17 24.39 8.37
N HIS A 112 7.68 23.69 9.40
CA HIS A 112 7.33 24.29 10.69
C HIS A 112 8.51 25.01 11.35
N LEU A 113 9.71 24.41 11.31
CA LEU A 113 10.92 25.03 11.84
C LEU A 113 11.27 26.29 11.05
N SER A 114 11.18 26.24 9.72
CA SER A 114 11.41 27.39 8.86
C SER A 114 10.41 28.50 9.18
N ASP A 115 9.12 28.20 9.24
CA ASP A 115 8.07 29.17 9.53
C ASP A 115 8.26 29.81 10.91
N GLN A 116 8.59 29.04 11.95
CA GLN A 116 8.89 29.60 13.27
C GLN A 116 10.10 30.55 13.27
N LEU A 117 11.15 30.21 12.53
CA LEU A 117 12.34 31.07 12.42
C LEU A 117 12.03 32.37 11.65
N HIS A 118 11.16 32.33 10.64
CA HIS A 118 10.73 33.51 9.88
C HIS A 118 9.67 34.34 10.64
N THR A 119 8.73 33.70 11.33
CA THR A 119 7.66 34.32 12.15
C THR A 119 8.20 35.05 13.37
N ARG A 120 9.41 34.74 13.86
CA ARG A 120 10.09 35.53 14.89
C ARG A 120 10.41 36.98 14.45
N ARG A 121 10.14 37.34 13.17
CA ARG A 121 10.13 38.72 12.63
C ARG A 121 8.74 39.37 12.50
N GLY A 122 7.66 38.75 13.00
CA GLY A 122 6.36 39.42 13.25
C GLY A 122 5.21 39.05 12.32
N GLY A 123 4.87 37.77 12.16
CA GLY A 123 3.68 37.35 11.42
C GLY A 123 3.07 36.04 11.93
N ASP A 124 1.77 36.08 12.22
CA ASP A 124 0.89 34.98 12.66
C ASP A 124 1.18 33.67 11.91
N GLY A 125 1.91 32.75 12.55
CA GLY A 125 2.29 31.48 11.96
C GLY A 125 1.13 30.50 12.08
N ILE A 126 0.65 29.97 10.96
CA ILE A 126 -0.30 28.85 10.94
C ILE A 126 0.42 27.64 11.52
N ILE A 127 0.17 27.35 12.80
CA ILE A 127 0.65 26.12 13.44
C ILE A 127 -0.30 25.01 12.99
N THR A 128 0.11 24.23 11.98
CA THR A 128 -0.60 22.99 11.59
C THR A 128 -0.42 21.98 12.72
N ARG A 129 -1.40 21.88 13.62
CA ARG A 129 -1.28 21.10 14.85
C ARG A 129 -1.79 19.68 14.63
N GLY A 130 -0.99 18.68 15.00
CA GLY A 130 -1.35 17.26 14.93
C GLY A 130 -1.01 16.58 13.60
N ASN A 131 -0.25 17.21 12.71
CA ASN A 131 0.27 16.55 11.50
C ASN A 131 1.45 15.62 11.82
N LEU A 132 2.05 15.00 10.80
CA LEU A 132 3.14 14.06 11.00
C LEU A 132 4.42 14.69 11.59
N ALA A 133 4.58 16.01 11.53
CA ALA A 133 5.66 16.73 12.23
C ALA A 133 5.58 16.59 13.77
N ASP A 134 4.38 16.39 14.32
CA ASP A 134 4.13 16.25 15.76
C ASP A 134 4.29 14.80 16.27
N ILE A 135 4.92 13.91 15.50
CA ILE A 135 5.14 12.53 15.91
C ILE A 135 6.00 12.45 17.18
N SER A 136 5.46 11.84 18.22
CA SER A 136 6.18 11.72 19.50
C SER A 136 7.34 10.71 19.42
N GLY A 137 8.33 10.85 20.31
CA GLY A 137 9.44 9.89 20.40
C GLY A 137 8.98 8.45 20.68
N GLN A 138 7.90 8.27 21.45
CA GLN A 138 7.31 6.95 21.70
C GLN A 138 6.68 6.38 20.42
N GLN A 139 5.90 7.17 19.69
CA GLN A 139 5.34 6.74 18.41
C GLN A 139 6.45 6.40 17.42
N LEU A 140 7.49 7.23 17.31
CA LEU A 140 8.63 6.99 16.44
C LEU A 140 9.35 5.68 16.78
N HIS A 141 9.52 5.37 18.07
CA HIS A 141 10.06 4.09 18.51
C HIS A 141 9.19 2.91 18.05
N MET A 142 7.86 3.01 18.21
CA MET A 142 6.91 1.99 17.77
C MET A 142 6.90 1.83 16.25
N VAL A 143 6.94 2.93 15.49
CA VAL A 143 7.01 2.94 14.02
C VAL A 143 8.32 2.29 13.54
N ASN A 144 9.45 2.58 14.18
CA ASN A 144 10.72 1.94 13.85
C ASN A 144 10.73 0.44 14.18
N ALA A 145 10.14 0.04 15.31
CA ALA A 145 9.98 -1.37 15.64
C ALA A 145 9.08 -2.10 14.62
N LEU A 146 7.99 -1.47 14.17
CA LEU A 146 7.15 -1.97 13.09
C LEU A 146 7.95 -2.09 11.79
N HIS A 147 8.72 -1.07 11.42
CA HIS A 147 9.57 -1.08 10.21
C HIS A 147 10.52 -2.27 10.17
N CYS A 148 11.22 -2.54 11.27
CA CYS A 148 12.14 -3.68 11.36
C CYS A 148 11.41 -5.02 11.20
N ARG A 149 10.20 -5.17 11.76
CA ARG A 149 9.40 -6.40 11.59
C ARG A 149 8.92 -6.54 10.16
N THR A 150 8.34 -5.49 9.59
CA THR A 150 7.84 -5.47 8.21
C THR A 150 8.96 -5.81 7.22
N MET A 151 10.15 -5.22 7.34
CA MET A 151 11.28 -5.53 6.44
C MET A 151 11.73 -6.99 6.52
N LYS A 152 11.67 -7.62 7.70
CA LYS A 152 12.00 -9.05 7.84
C LYS A 152 10.99 -9.92 7.10
N GLU A 153 9.70 -9.63 7.21
CA GLU A 153 8.65 -10.36 6.47
C GLU A 153 8.72 -10.09 4.96
N GLU A 154 8.99 -8.85 4.54
CA GLU A 154 9.22 -8.52 3.13
C GLU A 154 10.38 -9.33 2.54
N HIS A 155 11.47 -9.50 3.28
CA HIS A 155 12.61 -10.30 2.85
C HIS A 155 12.24 -11.78 2.69
N LYS A 156 11.46 -12.34 3.63
CA LYS A 156 10.97 -13.72 3.53
C LYS A 156 10.10 -13.93 2.29
N ILE A 157 9.13 -13.05 2.05
CA ILE A 157 8.24 -13.15 0.88
C ILE A 157 9.04 -12.97 -0.41
N SER A 158 10.00 -12.05 -0.44
CA SER A 158 10.87 -11.85 -1.61
C SER A 158 11.76 -13.06 -1.89
N SER A 159 12.26 -13.73 -0.84
CA SER A 159 13.00 -14.98 -1.00
C SER A 159 12.12 -16.10 -1.58
N LYS A 160 10.85 -16.22 -1.13
CA LYS A 160 9.90 -17.18 -1.72
C LYS A 160 9.67 -16.93 -3.21
N MET A 161 9.52 -15.66 -3.60
CA MET A 161 9.38 -15.28 -5.00
C MET A 161 10.62 -15.64 -5.82
N ALA A 162 11.82 -15.37 -5.30
CA ALA A 162 13.07 -15.73 -5.98
C ALA A 162 13.15 -17.26 -6.20
N THR A 163 12.85 -18.06 -5.17
CA THR A 163 12.79 -19.53 -5.31
C THR A 163 11.76 -19.96 -6.35
N LEU A 164 10.57 -19.35 -6.39
CA LEU A 164 9.56 -19.67 -7.40
C LEU A 164 10.03 -19.31 -8.83
N GLN A 165 10.77 -18.22 -8.98
CA GLN A 165 11.36 -17.82 -10.27
C GLN A 165 12.45 -18.80 -10.73
N GLU A 166 13.26 -19.32 -9.80
CA GLU A 166 14.28 -20.33 -10.09
C GLU A 166 13.68 -21.69 -10.47
N GLN A 167 12.55 -22.07 -9.85
CA GLN A 167 11.86 -23.36 -10.11
C GLN A 167 11.34 -23.54 -11.54
N ILE A 168 11.25 -22.45 -12.32
CA ILE A 168 10.98 -22.51 -13.77
C ILE A 168 12.03 -23.38 -14.49
N ALA A 169 13.26 -23.46 -13.96
CA ALA A 169 14.34 -24.27 -14.49
C ALA A 169 14.32 -25.74 -14.03
N ASP A 170 13.68 -26.07 -12.91
CA ASP A 170 13.71 -27.42 -12.30
C ASP A 170 12.78 -28.42 -13.01
N LYS A 171 11.64 -27.94 -13.50
CA LYS A 171 10.81 -28.64 -14.49
C LYS A 171 10.83 -27.79 -15.75
N PRO A 172 11.87 -27.92 -16.60
CA PRO A 172 12.08 -26.92 -17.62
C PRO A 172 10.87 -26.93 -18.54
N LEU A 173 10.09 -25.84 -18.51
CA LEU A 173 9.08 -25.56 -19.54
C LEU A 173 9.71 -25.72 -20.92
N ALA A 174 11.00 -25.38 -21.04
CA ALA A 174 11.82 -25.62 -22.23
C ALA A 174 11.99 -27.11 -22.62
N VAL A 175 12.12 -28.03 -21.66
CA VAL A 175 12.23 -29.48 -21.93
C VAL A 175 10.87 -30.08 -22.24
N ILE A 176 9.81 -29.66 -21.53
CA ILE A 176 8.43 -30.08 -21.82
C ILE A 176 8.00 -29.56 -23.21
N ALA A 177 8.27 -28.29 -23.52
CA ALA A 177 7.99 -27.69 -24.82
C ALA A 177 8.85 -28.27 -25.95
N LYS A 178 10.11 -28.64 -25.68
CA LYS A 178 10.97 -29.33 -26.65
C LYS A 178 10.43 -30.70 -27.03
N ASN A 179 9.76 -31.39 -26.11
CA ASN A 179 9.22 -32.74 -26.31
C ASN A 179 7.74 -32.73 -26.74
N ALA A 180 7.11 -31.57 -26.85
CA ALA A 180 5.73 -31.42 -27.29
C ALA A 180 5.66 -31.35 -28.83
N GLU A 181 4.87 -32.25 -29.43
CA GLU A 181 4.43 -32.15 -30.83
C GLU A 181 2.91 -31.96 -30.85
N PRO A 182 2.35 -30.93 -31.54
CA PRO A 182 3.01 -30.00 -32.47
C PRO A 182 3.69 -28.79 -31.80
N VAL A 183 4.69 -28.23 -32.48
CA VAL A 183 5.43 -27.02 -32.04
C VAL A 183 4.50 -25.81 -32.05
N GLY A 184 4.34 -25.14 -30.91
CA GLY A 184 3.57 -23.91 -30.76
C GLY A 184 2.19 -24.09 -30.11
N GLU A 185 1.77 -25.34 -29.86
CA GLU A 185 0.60 -25.62 -29.04
C GLU A 185 1.03 -25.89 -27.59
N TRP A 186 0.30 -25.32 -26.64
CA TRP A 186 0.50 -25.60 -25.23
C TRP A 186 0.13 -27.06 -24.98
N SER A 187 1.11 -27.92 -24.69
CA SER A 187 0.78 -29.28 -24.23
C SER A 187 0.09 -29.21 -22.87
N GLU A 188 -0.80 -30.17 -22.58
CA GLU A 188 -1.49 -30.28 -21.28
C GLU A 188 -0.51 -30.31 -20.09
N GLU A 189 0.74 -30.72 -20.31
CA GLU A 189 1.79 -30.71 -19.31
C GLU A 189 2.35 -29.31 -19.03
N VAL A 190 2.52 -28.48 -20.07
CA VAL A 190 2.90 -27.06 -19.94
C VAL A 190 1.81 -26.28 -19.22
N GLU A 191 0.54 -26.49 -19.59
CA GLU A 191 -0.60 -25.82 -18.94
C GLU A 191 -0.71 -26.20 -17.45
N ARG A 192 -0.55 -27.47 -17.10
CA ARG A 192 -0.49 -27.92 -15.70
C ARG A 192 0.67 -27.29 -14.93
N ALA A 193 1.84 -27.18 -15.54
CA ALA A 193 3.00 -26.54 -14.92
C ALA A 193 2.76 -25.04 -14.68
N MET A 194 2.17 -24.33 -15.65
CA MET A 194 1.79 -22.93 -15.50
C MET A 194 0.74 -22.73 -14.42
N LYS A 195 -0.30 -23.59 -14.38
CA LYS A 195 -1.34 -23.52 -13.34
C LYS A 195 -0.72 -23.69 -11.94
N ALA A 196 0.22 -24.62 -11.77
CA ALA A 196 0.91 -24.81 -10.49
C ALA A 196 1.75 -23.58 -10.06
N HIS A 197 2.43 -22.93 -11.02
CA HIS A 197 3.16 -21.68 -10.74
C HIS A 197 2.21 -20.53 -10.42
N SER A 198 1.09 -20.42 -11.14
CA SER A 198 0.06 -19.40 -10.89
C SER A 198 -0.55 -19.54 -9.49
N VAL A 199 -0.85 -20.77 -9.05
CA VAL A 199 -1.31 -21.04 -7.68
C VAL A 199 -0.28 -20.61 -6.64
N SER A 200 1.01 -20.93 -6.87
CA SER A 200 2.10 -20.54 -5.96
C SER A 200 2.26 -19.02 -5.90
N LEU A 201 2.13 -18.35 -7.04
CA LEU A 201 2.15 -16.89 -7.16
C LEU A 201 0.97 -16.24 -6.43
N GLY A 202 -0.22 -16.83 -6.55
CA GLY A 202 -1.40 -16.42 -5.78
C GLY A 202 -1.18 -16.50 -4.27
N GLY A 203 -0.48 -17.55 -3.81
CA GLY A 203 -0.05 -17.67 -2.41
C GLY A 203 0.88 -16.53 -1.96
N ILE A 204 1.89 -16.20 -2.77
CA ILE A 204 2.81 -15.07 -2.50
C ILE A 204 2.05 -13.74 -2.45
N LEU A 205 1.14 -13.52 -3.40
CA LEU A 205 0.32 -12.31 -3.47
C LEU A 205 -0.58 -12.18 -2.22
N ALA A 206 -1.22 -13.26 -1.80
CA ALA A 206 -2.03 -13.29 -0.58
C ALA A 206 -1.20 -13.04 0.69
N GLU A 207 0.03 -13.55 0.77
CA GLU A 207 0.96 -13.24 1.87
C GLU A 207 1.38 -11.76 1.86
N ALA A 208 1.69 -11.20 0.69
CA ALA A 208 2.05 -9.80 0.53
C ALA A 208 0.89 -8.89 0.94
N ASP A 209 -0.34 -9.22 0.57
CA ASP A 209 -1.55 -8.48 0.94
C ASP A 209 -1.83 -8.49 2.42
N ARG A 210 -1.69 -9.65 3.05
CA ARG A 210 -1.80 -9.76 4.50
C ARG A 210 -0.78 -8.86 5.20
N LEU A 211 0.46 -8.84 4.73
CA LEU A 211 1.52 -7.99 5.29
C LEU A 211 1.24 -6.49 5.05
N ARG A 212 0.72 -6.11 3.88
CA ARG A 212 0.29 -4.72 3.61
C ARG A 212 -0.78 -4.29 4.59
N LEU A 213 -1.85 -5.09 4.71
CA LEU A 213 -3.00 -4.75 5.53
C LEU A 213 -2.63 -4.70 7.01
N SER A 214 -1.85 -5.67 7.51
CA SER A 214 -1.41 -5.67 8.90
C SER A 214 -0.49 -4.49 9.21
N THR A 215 0.48 -4.21 8.34
CA THR A 215 1.39 -3.06 8.49
C THR A 215 0.62 -1.75 8.51
N PHE A 216 -0.33 -1.58 7.58
CA PHE A 216 -1.15 -0.38 7.50
C PHE A 216 -2.03 -0.20 8.75
N LYS A 217 -2.72 -1.26 9.21
CA LYS A 217 -3.55 -1.22 10.42
C LYS A 217 -2.72 -0.94 11.68
N GLU A 218 -1.58 -1.61 11.86
CA GLU A 218 -0.66 -1.36 12.98
C GLU A 218 -0.16 0.09 12.96
N LEU A 219 0.17 0.62 11.79
CA LEU A 219 0.63 2.01 11.65
C LEU A 219 -0.45 3.01 12.02
N MET A 220 -1.69 2.83 11.53
CA MET A 220 -2.83 3.67 11.89
C MET A 220 -3.13 3.63 13.40
N ALA A 221 -2.88 2.50 14.07
CA ALA A 221 -3.07 2.35 15.51
C ALA A 221 -1.97 3.03 16.35
N ILE A 222 -0.79 3.29 15.78
CA ILE A 222 0.29 4.03 16.46
C ILE A 222 0.04 5.54 16.38
N LEU A 223 -0.53 6.01 15.28
CA LEU A 223 -0.75 7.42 15.01
C LEU A 223 -2.00 7.94 15.73
N THR A 224 -1.98 9.23 16.08
CA THR A 224 -3.20 9.94 16.49
C THR A 224 -4.12 10.13 15.27
N PRO A 225 -5.44 10.35 15.45
CA PRO A 225 -6.35 10.51 14.31
C PRO A 225 -5.92 11.60 13.30
N PRO A 226 -5.45 12.80 13.72
CA PRO A 226 -4.95 13.81 12.78
C PRO A 226 -3.72 13.33 11.99
N GLN A 227 -2.72 12.75 12.66
CA GLN A 227 -1.53 12.18 12.01
C GLN A 227 -1.87 11.05 11.02
N ALA A 228 -2.85 10.22 11.37
CA ALA A 228 -3.31 9.13 10.53
C ALA A 228 -4.03 9.66 9.27
N VAL A 229 -4.89 10.67 9.41
CA VAL A 229 -5.52 11.35 8.27
C VAL A 229 -4.48 11.98 7.34
N ASP A 230 -3.48 12.65 7.91
CA ASP A 230 -2.39 13.27 7.16
C ASP A 230 -1.59 12.22 6.35
N LEU A 231 -1.25 11.10 6.97
CA LEU A 231 -0.62 9.97 6.28
C LEU A 231 -1.51 9.37 5.19
N LEU A 232 -2.83 9.26 5.42
CA LEU A 232 -3.79 8.77 4.43
C LEU A 232 -3.84 9.69 3.20
N ILE A 233 -3.86 11.00 3.42
CA ILE A 233 -3.82 12.01 2.36
C ILE A 233 -2.54 11.85 1.54
N ALA A 234 -1.37 11.80 2.20
CA ALA A 234 -0.08 11.63 1.52
C ALA A 234 -0.02 10.31 0.72
N THR A 235 -0.50 9.22 1.31
CA THR A 235 -0.51 7.89 0.67
C THR A 235 -1.41 7.87 -0.57
N LYS A 236 -2.65 8.38 -0.47
CA LYS A 236 -3.60 8.43 -1.58
C LYS A 236 -3.11 9.36 -2.69
N LYS A 237 -2.60 10.55 -2.34
CA LYS A 237 -1.99 11.47 -3.31
C LYS A 237 -0.85 10.80 -4.08
N LEU A 238 0.06 10.11 -3.40
CA LEU A 238 1.16 9.41 -4.06
C LEU A 238 0.62 8.31 -4.98
N HIS A 239 -0.28 7.46 -4.49
CA HIS A 239 -0.82 6.35 -5.27
C HIS A 239 -1.53 6.81 -6.55
N ILE A 240 -2.38 7.84 -6.44
CA ILE A 240 -3.09 8.43 -7.58
C ILE A 240 -2.09 9.09 -8.55
N SER A 241 -1.03 9.73 -8.07
CA SER A 241 -0.02 10.40 -8.91
C SER A 241 0.90 9.43 -9.66
N MET A 242 1.04 8.19 -9.17
CA MET A 242 1.86 7.16 -9.79
C MET A 242 1.12 6.35 -10.87
N ARG A 243 -0.15 6.68 -11.13
CA ARG A 243 -1.03 6.02 -12.10
C ARG A 243 -1.05 6.75 -13.44
#